data_AF-A0A355DUJ4-F1
#
_entry.id   AF-A0A355DUJ4-F1
#
_cell.length_a   1.000
_cell.length_b   1.000
_cell.length_c   1.000
_cell.angle_alpha   90.00
_cell.angle_beta   90.00
_cell.angle_gamma   90.00
#
_symmetry.space_group_name_H-M   'P 1'
#
loop_
_entity.id
_entity.type
_entity.pdbx_description
1 polymer ?
#
loop_
_entity_poly.entity_id
_entity_poly.type
_entity_poly.pdbx_seq_one_letter_code
_entity_poly.pdbx_strand_id
1 'polypeptide(L)'
;MPPLLDKTTDQHIVHHGTWEQFKFIQKGFEGSPGVRLFYYNGAIEILMPGQDHETFARVIGYLVTTFLVEQGIFFKPTGAMTQEKPGVVSTQADESYCIGSVKPIPDLSIEVVFTSGGISKLERYKALGV
;
A
#
# COMPACT_ATOMS: atom_id res chain seq x y z
N MET A 1 27.73 10.43 3.63
CA MET A 1 26.93 9.32 3.07
C MET A 1 25.82 9.05 4.06
N PRO A 2 24.53 9.07 3.70
CA PRO A 2 23.50 8.55 4.60
C PRO A 2 23.80 7.07 4.87
N PRO A 3 23.65 6.59 6.10
CA PRO A 3 23.80 5.16 6.38
C PRO A 3 22.77 4.38 5.55
N LEU A 4 23.22 3.29 4.92
CA LEU A 4 22.31 2.31 4.35
C LEU A 4 21.51 1.69 5.51
N LEU A 5 20.20 1.51 5.35
CA LEU A 5 19.39 0.84 6.36
C LEU A 5 19.86 -0.62 6.47
N ASP A 6 20.61 -0.94 7.53
CA ASP A 6 21.05 -2.31 7.79
C ASP A 6 19.91 -3.21 8.30
N LYS A 7 18.84 -2.62 8.86
CA LYS A 7 17.62 -3.30 9.31
C LYS A 7 16.39 -2.39 9.19
N THR A 8 15.31 -2.91 8.61
CA THR A 8 14.02 -2.23 8.65
C THR A 8 13.44 -2.22 10.06
N THR A 9 12.69 -1.17 10.39
CA THR A 9 11.87 -1.10 11.62
C THR A 9 10.41 -1.50 11.36
N ASP A 10 10.09 -1.94 10.14
CA ASP A 10 8.79 -2.50 9.80
C ASP A 10 8.49 -3.73 10.66
N GLN A 11 7.27 -3.79 11.20
CA GLN A 11 6.75 -5.02 11.81
C GLN A 11 5.77 -5.67 10.84
N HIS A 12 5.97 -6.95 10.56
CA HIS A 12 5.17 -7.70 9.59
C HIS A 12 4.73 -9.04 10.17
N ILE A 13 3.43 -9.31 10.09
CA ILE A 13 2.81 -10.55 10.55
C ILE A 13 1.98 -11.11 9.41
N VAL A 14 2.11 -12.41 9.15
CA VAL A 14 1.31 -13.14 8.17
C VAL A 14 0.50 -14.22 8.87
N HIS A 15 -0.79 -14.27 8.58
CA HIS A 15 -1.71 -15.30 9.03
C HIS A 15 -2.51 -15.84 7.83
N HIS A 16 -3.12 -17.02 7.96
CA HIS A 16 -3.98 -17.58 6.92
C HIS A 16 -5.43 -17.62 7.39
N GLY A 17 -6.35 -17.17 6.54
CA GLY A 17 -7.76 -17.10 6.89
C GLY A 17 -8.66 -16.77 5.70
N THR A 18 -9.96 -16.74 5.99
CA THR A 18 -11.02 -16.38 5.05
C THR A 18 -11.16 -14.86 4.92
N TRP A 19 -11.85 -14.42 3.87
CA TRP A 19 -12.24 -13.04 3.67
C TRP A 19 -13.01 -12.47 4.87
N GLU A 20 -13.93 -13.25 5.42
CA GLU A 20 -14.77 -12.86 6.55
C GLU A 20 -13.92 -12.63 7.80
N GLN A 21 -12.98 -13.56 8.10
CA GLN A 21 -12.02 -13.41 9.20
C GLN A 21 -11.16 -12.15 9.02
N PHE A 22 -10.70 -11.88 7.79
CA PHE A 22 -9.99 -10.65 7.48
C PHE A 22 -10.82 -9.40 7.82
N LYS A 23 -12.08 -9.33 7.38
CA LYS A 23 -12.94 -8.17 7.67
C LYS A 23 -13.21 -8.01 9.17
N PHE A 24 -13.31 -9.10 9.94
CA PHE A 24 -13.40 -9.02 11.40
C PHE A 24 -12.14 -8.45 12.03
N ILE A 25 -10.96 -8.89 11.59
CA ILE A 25 -9.67 -8.35 12.05
C ILE A 25 -9.58 -6.87 11.67
N GLN A 26 -9.90 -6.52 10.41
CA GLN A 26 -9.88 -5.14 9.93
C GLN A 26 -10.76 -4.22 10.77
N LYS A 27 -11.97 -4.66 11.10
CA LYS A 27 -12.87 -3.94 11.98
C LYS A 27 -12.29 -3.76 13.40
N GLY A 28 -11.61 -4.78 13.92
CA GLY A 28 -10.95 -4.71 15.23
C GLY A 28 -9.82 -3.68 15.32
N PHE A 29 -9.19 -3.35 14.19
CA PHE A 29 -8.12 -2.34 14.10
C PHE A 29 -8.61 -0.98 13.58
N GLU A 30 -9.92 -0.79 13.37
CA GLU A 30 -10.46 0.53 12.98
C GLU A 30 -10.02 1.61 13.98
N GLY A 31 -9.42 2.69 13.46
CA GLY A 31 -8.90 3.78 14.28
C GLY A 31 -7.52 3.55 14.91
N SER A 32 -6.87 2.41 14.66
CA SER A 32 -5.48 2.17 15.07
C SER A 32 -4.51 2.82 14.07
N PRO A 33 -3.85 3.94 14.41
CA PRO A 33 -2.94 4.60 13.48
C PRO A 33 -1.71 3.72 13.21
N GLY A 34 -1.21 3.75 11.97
CA GLY A 34 0.00 3.05 11.57
C GLY A 34 -0.14 1.53 11.35
N VAL A 35 -1.33 0.95 11.57
CA VAL A 35 -1.60 -0.44 11.22
C VAL A 35 -2.20 -0.52 9.82
N ARG A 36 -1.56 -1.29 8.94
CA ARG A 36 -2.04 -1.58 7.59
C ARG A 36 -2.37 -3.05 7.46
N LEU A 37 -3.52 -3.34 6.85
CA LEU A 37 -4.07 -4.69 6.76
C LEU A 37 -4.31 -5.07 5.31
N PHE A 38 -3.88 -6.27 4.96
CA PHE A 38 -3.96 -6.79 3.59
C PHE A 38 -4.59 -8.17 3.58
N TYR A 39 -5.30 -8.46 2.49
CA TYR A 39 -5.82 -9.78 2.20
C TYR A 39 -5.54 -10.14 0.75
N TYR A 40 -5.01 -11.33 0.51
CA TYR A 40 -4.94 -11.91 -0.83
C TYR A 40 -4.74 -13.42 -0.77
N ASN A 41 -5.50 -14.17 -1.57
CA ASN A 41 -5.36 -15.63 -1.70
C ASN A 41 -5.29 -16.37 -0.35
N GLY A 42 -6.14 -15.99 0.60
CA GLY A 42 -6.21 -16.58 1.93
C GLY A 42 -5.07 -16.17 2.89
N ALA A 43 -4.17 -15.27 2.49
CA ALA A 43 -3.19 -14.64 3.37
C ALA A 43 -3.76 -13.33 3.92
N ILE A 44 -3.68 -13.17 5.24
CA ILE A 44 -3.98 -11.95 6.00
C ILE A 44 -2.66 -11.40 6.50
N GLU A 45 -2.32 -10.19 6.10
CA GLU A 45 -1.07 -9.56 6.51
C GLU A 45 -1.33 -8.29 7.30
N ILE A 46 -0.54 -8.12 8.35
CA ILE A 46 -0.50 -6.93 9.18
C ILE A 46 0.88 -6.31 9.01
N LEU A 47 0.93 -5.07 8.58
CA LEU A 47 2.15 -4.28 8.45
C LEU A 47 2.03 -3.04 9.32
N MET A 48 3.07 -2.77 10.10
CA MET A 48 3.29 -1.47 10.74
C MET A 48 4.58 -0.89 10.18
N PRO A 49 4.49 0.04 9.21
CA PRO A 49 5.66 0.63 8.59
C PRO A 49 6.50 1.41 9.62
N GLY A 50 7.81 1.29 9.49
CA GLY A 50 8.79 2.08 10.22
C GLY A 50 8.90 3.50 9.67
N GLN A 51 9.57 4.37 10.43
CA GLN A 51 9.74 5.77 10.08
C GLN A 51 10.45 5.98 8.73
N ASP A 52 11.47 5.16 8.46
CA ASP A 52 12.19 5.24 7.19
C ASP A 52 11.28 4.84 6.02
N HIS A 53 10.46 3.81 6.19
CA HIS A 53 9.49 3.38 5.17
C HIS A 53 8.55 4.52 4.77
N GLU A 54 7.94 5.17 5.75
CA GLU A 54 7.06 6.33 5.54
C GLU A 54 7.81 7.50 4.91
N THR A 55 9.08 7.72 5.29
CA THR A 55 9.92 8.80 4.73
C THR A 55 10.17 8.57 3.24
N PHE A 56 10.57 7.36 2.85
CA PHE A 56 10.84 7.04 1.45
C PHE A 56 9.56 7.04 0.60
N ALA A 57 8.44 6.54 1.14
CA ALA A 57 7.13 6.63 0.50
C ALA A 57 6.79 8.10 0.16
N ARG A 58 6.97 9.00 1.13
CA ARG A 58 6.69 10.42 0.94
C ARG A 58 7.61 11.08 -0.10
N VAL A 59 8.91 10.75 -0.08
CA VAL A 59 9.87 11.28 -1.06
C VAL A 59 9.48 10.84 -2.48
N ILE A 60 9.13 9.57 -2.67
CA ILE A 60 8.65 9.07 -3.96
C ILE A 60 7.36 9.79 -4.37
N GLY A 61 6.44 9.98 -3.43
CA GLY A 61 5.21 10.72 -3.67
C GLY A 61 5.47 12.16 -4.15
N TYR A 62 6.47 12.85 -3.59
CA TYR A 62 6.87 14.18 -4.08
C TYR A 62 7.39 14.13 -5.51
N LEU A 63 8.26 13.16 -5.84
CA LEU A 63 8.81 13.05 -7.20
C LEU A 63 7.71 12.81 -8.24
N VAL A 64 6.79 11.88 -7.97
CA VAL A 64 5.66 11.57 -8.87
C VAL A 64 4.73 12.78 -9.02
N THR A 65 4.40 13.43 -7.91
CA THR A 65 3.54 14.61 -7.91
C THR A 65 4.16 15.74 -8.72
N THR A 66 5.44 16.05 -8.50
CA THR A 66 6.16 17.09 -9.25
C THR A 66 6.15 16.78 -10.75
N PHE A 67 6.44 15.54 -11.13
CA PHE A 67 6.40 15.13 -12.54
C PHE A 67 5.01 15.33 -13.15
N LEU A 68 3.94 14.86 -12.50
CA LEU A 68 2.58 15.00 -13.03
C LEU A 68 2.15 16.47 -13.17
N VAL A 69 2.55 17.33 -12.23
CA VAL A 69 2.33 18.78 -12.30
C VAL A 69 3.08 19.40 -13.48
N GLU A 70 4.37 19.09 -13.64
CA GLU A 70 5.19 19.61 -14.75
C GLU A 70 4.67 19.19 -16.13
N GLN A 71 4.09 17.99 -16.23
CA GLN A 71 3.49 17.49 -17.47
C GLN A 71 2.06 18.02 -17.71
N GLY A 72 1.47 18.76 -16.77
CA GLY A 72 0.08 19.23 -16.87
C GLY A 72 -0.95 18.09 -16.90
N ILE A 73 -0.62 16.93 -16.35
CA ILE A 73 -1.51 15.78 -16.28
C ILE A 73 -2.43 15.96 -15.08
N PHE A 74 -3.74 15.83 -15.26
CA PHE A 74 -4.67 15.81 -14.11
C PHE A 74 -4.42 14.55 -13.26
N PHE A 75 -4.32 14.71 -11.95
CA PHE A 75 -4.21 13.60 -11.03
C PHE A 75 -4.89 13.90 -9.69
N LYS A 76 -5.22 12.84 -8.95
CA LYS A 76 -5.62 12.89 -7.54
C LYS A 76 -4.72 11.96 -6.73
N PRO A 77 -3.89 12.47 -5.80
CA PRO A 77 -3.18 11.62 -4.86
C PRO A 77 -4.18 10.98 -3.89
N THR A 78 -4.07 9.67 -3.70
CA THR A 78 -4.92 8.86 -2.83
C THR A 78 -4.16 8.20 -1.67
N GLY A 79 -2.82 8.22 -1.70
CA GLY A 79 -1.98 7.73 -0.60
C GLY A 79 -2.28 6.28 -0.21
N ALA A 80 -2.32 5.99 1.09
CA ALA A 80 -2.64 4.67 1.66
C ALA A 80 -4.15 4.33 1.71
N MET A 81 -4.92 4.81 0.73
CA MET A 81 -6.33 4.45 0.57
C MET A 81 -6.48 2.93 0.39
N THR A 82 -7.45 2.34 1.09
CA THR A 82 -7.83 0.94 0.91
C THR A 82 -8.39 0.72 -0.49
N GLN A 83 -7.79 -0.23 -1.22
CA GLN A 83 -8.22 -0.71 -2.52
C GLN A 83 -8.69 -2.15 -2.38
N GLU A 84 -9.93 -2.44 -2.77
CA GLU A 84 -10.59 -3.68 -2.39
C GLU A 84 -11.45 -4.25 -3.52
N LYS A 85 -11.35 -5.57 -3.71
CA LYS A 85 -12.30 -6.40 -4.45
C LYS A 85 -12.80 -7.50 -3.49
N PRO A 86 -14.08 -7.43 -3.04
CA PRO A 86 -14.60 -8.32 -2.02
C PRO A 86 -14.37 -9.80 -2.33
N GLY A 87 -13.90 -10.54 -1.33
CA GLY A 87 -13.59 -11.98 -1.43
C GLY A 87 -12.27 -12.30 -2.13
N VAL A 88 -11.64 -11.33 -2.80
CA VAL A 88 -10.44 -11.55 -3.63
C VAL A 88 -9.22 -10.88 -3.03
N VAL A 89 -9.29 -9.57 -2.78
CA VAL A 89 -8.13 -8.77 -2.37
C VAL A 89 -8.54 -7.52 -1.61
N SER A 90 -7.74 -7.17 -0.60
CA SER A 90 -7.77 -5.87 0.07
C SER A 90 -6.33 -5.43 0.28
N THR A 91 -5.96 -4.22 -0.15
CA THR A 91 -4.58 -3.73 -0.07
C THR A 91 -4.54 -2.22 0.15
N GLN A 92 -3.41 -1.72 0.64
CA GLN A 92 -3.12 -0.30 0.83
C GLN A 92 -1.72 -0.01 0.31
N ALA A 93 -1.61 0.82 -0.72
CA ALA A 93 -0.31 1.24 -1.25
C ALA A 93 0.40 2.18 -0.27
N ASP A 94 1.71 2.37 -0.44
CA ASP A 94 2.42 3.45 0.24
C ASP A 94 2.03 4.81 -0.32
N GLU A 95 2.00 4.89 -1.64
CA GLU A 95 1.45 6.02 -2.38
C GLU A 95 0.57 5.50 -3.52
N SER A 96 -0.50 6.22 -3.84
CA SER A 96 -1.35 5.89 -4.98
C SER A 96 -1.95 7.14 -5.62
N TYR A 97 -2.28 7.02 -6.91
CA TYR A 97 -2.76 8.13 -7.73
C TYR A 97 -3.86 7.68 -8.69
N CYS A 98 -4.96 8.44 -8.75
CA CYS A 98 -5.86 8.40 -9.90
C CYS A 98 -5.34 9.39 -10.95
N ILE A 99 -5.24 8.97 -12.21
CA ILE A 99 -4.70 9.75 -13.32
C ILE A 99 -5.83 10.03 -14.33
N GLY A 100 -5.95 11.29 -14.77
CA GLY A 100 -6.93 11.75 -15.73
C GLY A 100 -8.36 11.93 -15.19
N SER A 101 -8.78 11.11 -14.21
CA SER A 101 -10.06 11.26 -13.50
C SER A 101 -10.03 10.58 -12.14
N VAL A 102 -10.97 10.92 -11.25
CA VAL A 102 -11.10 10.26 -9.94
C VAL A 102 -11.83 8.92 -10.10
N LYS A 103 -11.25 7.86 -9.56
CA LYS A 103 -11.75 6.48 -9.67
C LYS A 103 -11.77 5.79 -8.29
N PRO A 104 -12.57 4.73 -8.10
CA PRO A 104 -12.55 3.93 -6.88
C PRO A 104 -11.25 3.17 -6.67
N ILE A 105 -10.64 2.70 -7.76
CA ILE A 105 -9.33 2.04 -7.79
C ILE A 105 -8.35 3.00 -8.50
N PRO A 106 -7.22 3.37 -7.88
CA PRO A 106 -6.19 4.21 -8.49
C PRO A 106 -5.58 3.59 -9.76
N ASP A 107 -5.01 4.42 -10.62
CA ASP A 107 -4.28 3.97 -11.82
C ASP A 107 -2.82 3.61 -11.54
N LEU A 108 -2.28 4.16 -10.45
CA LEU A 108 -0.91 3.94 -10.02
C LEU A 108 -0.91 3.63 -8.52
N SER A 109 -0.27 2.52 -8.16
CA SER A 109 0.05 2.16 -6.77
C SER A 109 1.54 1.91 -6.65
N ILE A 110 2.13 2.42 -5.57
CA ILE A 110 3.56 2.37 -5.30
C ILE A 110 3.77 1.66 -3.97
N GLU A 111 4.70 0.72 -3.96
CA GLU A 111 5.14 -0.03 -2.77
C GLU A 111 6.63 0.22 -2.55
N VAL A 112 7.00 0.57 -1.34
CA VAL A 112 8.39 0.64 -0.88
C VAL A 112 8.72 -0.66 -0.17
N VAL A 113 9.83 -1.29 -0.57
CA VAL A 113 10.20 -2.62 -0.09
C VAL A 113 11.63 -2.58 0.43
N PHE A 114 11.80 -2.78 1.74
CA PHE A 114 13.10 -2.84 2.42
C PHE A 114 13.61 -4.27 2.62
N THR A 115 12.71 -5.26 2.67
CA THR A 115 13.03 -6.67 2.93
C THR A 115 12.60 -7.56 1.75
N SER A 116 13.17 -8.76 1.66
CA SER A 116 12.84 -9.72 0.60
C SER A 116 11.35 -10.11 0.63
N GLY A 117 10.68 -10.10 -0.54
CA GLY A 117 9.23 -10.37 -0.70
C GLY A 117 8.53 -9.48 -1.75
N GLY A 118 9.26 -8.54 -2.36
CA GLY A 118 8.67 -7.40 -3.09
C GLY A 118 7.72 -7.69 -4.26
N ILE A 119 8.00 -8.70 -5.10
CA ILE A 119 7.21 -8.90 -6.33
C ILE A 119 5.84 -9.54 -6.04
N SER A 120 5.73 -10.42 -5.04
CA SER A 120 4.44 -11.08 -4.74
C SER A 120 3.37 -10.12 -4.24
N LYS A 121 3.76 -8.96 -3.68
CA LYS A 121 2.82 -7.89 -3.32
C LYS A 121 2.14 -7.28 -4.55
N LEU A 122 2.84 -7.22 -5.70
CA LEU A 122 2.30 -6.65 -6.93
C LEU A 122 1.13 -7.45 -7.51
N GLU A 123 1.06 -8.76 -7.25
CA GLU A 123 -0.08 -9.58 -7.68
C GLU A 123 -1.42 -9.14 -7.04
N ARG A 124 -1.38 -8.47 -5.88
CA ARG A 124 -2.59 -7.89 -5.25
C ARG A 124 -3.15 -6.75 -6.09
N TYR A 125 -2.28 -5.85 -6.55
CA TYR A 125 -2.63 -4.70 -7.40
C TYR A 125 -3.10 -5.16 -8.77
N LYS A 126 -2.42 -6.17 -9.35
CA LYS A 126 -2.87 -6.79 -10.59
C LYS A 126 -4.26 -7.41 -10.50
N ALA A 127 -4.64 -7.98 -9.36
CA ALA A 127 -5.99 -8.50 -9.13
C ALA A 127 -7.06 -7.38 -9.06
N LEU A 128 -6.64 -6.14 -8.81
CA LEU A 128 -7.46 -4.92 -8.86
C LEU A 128 -7.46 -4.24 -10.24
N GLY A 129 -6.63 -4.71 -11.18
CA GLY A 129 -6.49 -4.10 -12.50
C GLY A 129 -5.59 -2.87 -12.53
N VAL A 130 -4.74 -2.72 -11.51
CA VAL A 130 -3.68 -1.69 -11.40
C VAL A 130 -2.38 -2.23 -11.96
#